data_AF-A0A554J7M7-F1
#
_entry.id   AF-A0A554J7M7-F1
#
_cell.length_a   1.000
_cell.length_b   1.000
_cell.length_c   1.000
_cell.angle_alpha   90.00
_cell.angle_beta   90.00
_cell.angle_gamma   90.00
#
_symmetry.space_group_name_H-M   'P 1'
#
loop_
_entity.id
_entity.type
_entity.pdbx_description
1 polymer ?
#
loop_
_entity_poly.entity_id
_entity_poly.type
_entity_poly.pdbx_seq_one_letter_code
_entity_poly.pdbx_strand_id
1 'polypeptide(L)'
;MATLKRIFGFVQRLLHGEDVVIVRQTKEQWERQFVAGEWDRLQTGQLNTAKLASLISDYAHARGGSIRVLDVGCGNGGLAKLIASEPNIDYTGIDISETALAAARVVAPDSSFVIANAEQPPSDIGTFDAFVFNETLYYMNPDRVLPRYNAYAKPDARIFISVLHFWRTPKRSMNCGQSLRQSAKHLNK
;
A
#
# COMPACT_ATOMS: atom_id res chain seq x y z
N MET A 1 -3.03 32.20 7.29
CA MET A 1 -1.63 32.20 7.82
C MET A 1 -1.00 30.80 7.97
N ALA A 2 -1.75 29.74 8.29
CA ALA A 2 -1.19 28.39 8.49
C ALA A 2 -0.68 27.69 7.20
N THR A 3 -1.27 28.00 6.05
CA THR A 3 -0.93 27.39 4.74
C THR A 3 0.44 27.83 4.23
N LEU A 4 0.79 29.11 4.39
CA LEU A 4 2.10 29.63 3.95
C LEU A 4 3.26 29.08 4.80
N LYS A 5 3.06 28.88 6.12
CA LYS A 5 4.06 28.25 6.99
C LYS A 5 4.34 26.79 6.60
N ARG A 6 3.31 26.04 6.17
CA ARG A 6 3.48 24.65 5.67
C ARG A 6 4.25 24.60 4.36
N ILE A 7 3.98 25.54 3.46
CA ILE A 7 4.67 25.65 2.16
C ILE A 7 6.14 26.05 2.37
N PHE A 8 6.42 27.00 3.26
CA PHE A 8 7.78 27.45 3.54
C PHE A 8 8.62 26.38 4.26
N GLY A 9 8.04 25.67 5.23
CA GLY A 9 8.72 24.56 5.91
C GLY A 9 9.01 23.36 5.00
N PHE A 10 8.17 23.14 3.98
CA PHE A 10 8.38 22.12 2.95
C PHE A 10 9.57 22.47 2.03
N VAL A 11 9.70 23.75 1.64
CA VAL A 11 10.78 24.22 0.76
C VAL A 11 12.14 24.20 1.46
N GLN A 12 12.22 24.55 2.75
CA GLN A 12 13.49 24.45 3.50
C GLN A 12 13.98 23.01 3.63
N ARG A 13 13.09 22.04 3.88
CA ARG A 13 13.44 20.61 4.03
C ARG A 13 13.96 19.98 2.75
N LEU A 14 13.39 20.37 1.60
CA LEU A 14 13.85 19.98 0.27
C LEU A 14 15.26 20.48 -0.05
N LEU A 15 15.65 21.65 0.45
CA LEU A 15 16.97 22.24 0.22
C LEU A 15 18.07 21.65 1.12
N HIS A 16 17.70 20.99 2.23
CA HIS A 16 18.64 20.41 3.19
C HIS A 16 18.82 18.89 3.08
N GLY A 17 18.18 18.22 2.12
CA GLY A 17 18.35 16.78 1.89
C GLY A 17 17.72 15.89 2.96
N GLU A 18 16.68 16.37 3.65
CA GLU A 18 15.99 15.63 4.71
C GLU A 18 14.84 14.76 4.17
N ASP A 19 14.63 13.61 4.82
CA ASP A 19 13.91 12.41 4.39
C ASP A 19 12.47 12.53 3.84
N VAL A 20 12.11 11.45 3.13
CA VAL A 20 10.80 11.03 2.59
C VAL A 20 9.61 11.72 3.25
N VAL A 21 8.77 12.35 2.42
CA VAL A 21 7.49 12.95 2.83
C VAL A 21 6.57 11.83 3.32
N ILE A 22 6.59 11.54 4.63
CA ILE A 22 5.62 10.66 5.27
C ILE A 22 4.29 11.42 5.33
N VAL A 23 3.29 10.94 4.60
CA VAL A 23 1.94 11.51 4.64
C VAL A 23 1.22 10.89 5.83
N ARG A 24 1.44 11.39 7.04
CA ARG A 24 0.78 10.86 8.22
C ARG A 24 -0.73 11.14 8.18
N GLN A 25 -1.52 10.11 8.41
CA GLN A 25 -2.97 10.19 8.57
C GLN A 25 -3.41 9.44 9.83
N THR A 26 -4.39 10.02 10.52
CA THR A 26 -5.06 9.45 11.70
C THR A 26 -6.12 8.42 11.31
N LYS A 27 -6.55 7.57 12.26
CA LYS A 27 -7.68 6.64 12.05
C LYS A 27 -8.92 7.41 11.59
N GLU A 28 -9.22 8.53 12.21
CA GLU A 28 -10.43 9.31 11.92
C GLU A 28 -10.39 9.92 10.51
N GLN A 29 -9.21 10.27 10.00
CA GLN A 29 -9.05 10.75 8.62
C GLN A 29 -9.30 9.62 7.62
N TRP A 30 -8.70 8.44 7.85
CA TRP A 30 -8.92 7.28 7.01
C TRP A 30 -10.38 6.86 6.98
N GLU A 31 -11.01 6.75 8.16
CA GLU A 31 -12.41 6.37 8.29
C GLU A 31 -13.31 7.32 7.48
N ARG A 32 -13.12 8.64 7.61
CA ARG A 32 -13.89 9.62 6.83
C ARG A 32 -13.72 9.46 5.31
N GLN A 33 -12.51 9.22 4.83
CA GLN A 33 -12.25 9.06 3.39
C GLN A 33 -12.88 7.78 2.83
N PHE A 34 -12.81 6.67 3.58
CA PHE A 34 -13.47 5.42 3.20
C PHE A 34 -14.99 5.54 3.23
N VAL A 35 -15.56 6.18 4.25
CA VAL A 35 -17.01 6.47 4.30
C VAL A 35 -17.45 7.35 3.12
N ALA A 36 -16.62 8.30 2.71
CA ALA A 36 -16.89 9.17 1.56
C ALA A 36 -16.66 8.48 0.19
N GLY A 37 -16.24 7.22 0.15
CA GLY A 37 -16.00 6.48 -1.10
C GLY A 37 -14.77 6.93 -1.89
N GLU A 38 -13.87 7.72 -1.30
CA GLU A 38 -12.69 8.25 -2.00
C GLU A 38 -11.73 7.15 -2.50
N TRP A 39 -11.86 5.96 -1.93
CA TRP A 39 -11.00 4.79 -2.17
C TRP A 39 -11.71 3.65 -2.92
N ASP A 40 -12.94 3.82 -3.40
CA ASP A 40 -13.70 2.74 -4.08
C ASP A 40 -12.98 2.21 -5.33
N ARG A 41 -12.28 3.11 -6.03
CA ARG A 41 -11.41 2.78 -7.17
C ARG A 41 -10.28 1.79 -6.87
N LEU A 42 -9.95 1.54 -5.60
CA LEU A 42 -8.96 0.54 -5.23
C LEU A 42 -9.43 -0.89 -5.58
N GLN A 43 -10.75 -1.13 -5.63
CA GLN A 43 -11.34 -2.44 -5.98
C GLN A 43 -11.48 -2.68 -7.49
N THR A 44 -11.29 -1.65 -8.31
CA THR A 44 -11.53 -1.71 -9.76
C THR A 44 -10.28 -2.08 -10.57
N GLY A 45 -9.39 -2.88 -9.99
CA GLY A 45 -8.25 -3.48 -10.70
C GLY A 45 -7.14 -2.49 -11.05
N GLN A 46 -6.33 -2.11 -10.05
CA GLN A 46 -5.13 -1.33 -10.31
C GLN A 46 -4.03 -2.20 -10.92
N LEU A 47 -3.37 -1.70 -11.97
CA LEU A 47 -2.31 -2.44 -12.66
C LEU A 47 -1.17 -2.87 -11.73
N ASN A 48 -0.78 -2.01 -10.78
CA ASN A 48 0.26 -2.34 -9.81
C ASN A 48 -0.20 -3.46 -8.86
N THR A 49 -1.42 -3.36 -8.33
CA THR A 49 -2.01 -4.40 -7.49
C THR A 49 -2.14 -5.74 -8.22
N ALA A 50 -2.51 -5.73 -9.51
CA ALA A 50 -2.59 -6.95 -10.32
C ALA A 50 -1.22 -7.60 -10.56
N LYS A 51 -0.19 -6.79 -10.83
CA LYS A 51 1.19 -7.30 -10.91
C LYS A 51 1.67 -7.87 -9.58
N LEU A 52 1.35 -7.19 -8.49
CA LEU A 52 1.71 -7.64 -7.14
C LEU A 52 1.03 -8.97 -6.81
N ALA A 53 -0.26 -9.11 -7.12
CA ALA A 53 -1.00 -10.37 -6.99
C ALA A 53 -0.31 -11.51 -7.76
N SER A 54 0.04 -11.28 -9.03
CA SER A 54 0.76 -12.27 -9.85
C SER A 54 2.09 -12.70 -9.22
N LEU A 55 2.88 -11.76 -8.69
CA LEU A 55 4.16 -12.08 -8.04
C LEU A 55 3.97 -12.90 -6.75
N ILE A 56 2.89 -12.65 -6.01
CA ILE A 56 2.55 -13.41 -4.80
C ILE A 56 2.10 -14.82 -5.19
N SER A 57 1.26 -14.97 -6.21
CA SER A 57 0.84 -16.28 -6.74
C SER A 57 2.04 -17.09 -7.24
N ASP A 58 2.95 -16.48 -8.00
CA ASP A 58 4.17 -17.14 -8.47
C ASP A 58 5.04 -17.62 -7.30
N TYR A 59 5.15 -16.81 -6.25
CA TYR A 59 5.85 -17.18 -5.02
C TYR A 59 5.17 -18.35 -4.30
N ALA A 60 3.84 -18.34 -4.18
CA ALA A 60 3.07 -19.43 -3.59
C ALA A 60 3.29 -20.74 -4.35
N HIS A 61 3.21 -20.70 -5.69
CA HIS A 61 3.44 -21.85 -6.55
C HIS A 61 4.86 -22.39 -6.43
N ALA A 62 5.87 -21.51 -6.41
CA ALA A 62 7.27 -21.92 -6.28
C ALA A 62 7.59 -22.57 -4.93
N ARG A 63 6.84 -22.25 -3.86
CA ARG A 63 7.00 -22.88 -2.54
C ARG A 63 6.45 -24.31 -2.49
N GLY A 64 5.61 -24.71 -3.45
CA GLY A 64 5.06 -26.07 -3.54
C GLY A 64 4.05 -26.42 -2.45
N GLY A 65 3.46 -25.42 -1.79
CA GLY A 65 2.46 -25.59 -0.72
C GLY A 65 1.80 -24.26 -0.35
N SER A 66 0.87 -24.30 0.61
CA SER A 66 0.15 -23.09 1.06
C SER A 66 1.08 -22.11 1.78
N ILE A 67 0.96 -20.83 1.44
CA ILE A 67 1.68 -19.73 2.10
C ILE A 67 0.69 -18.84 2.87
N ARG A 68 1.16 -18.25 3.97
CA ARG A 68 0.40 -17.24 4.73
C ARG A 68 0.88 -15.85 4.34
N VAL A 69 -0.04 -14.99 3.92
CA VAL A 69 0.25 -13.63 3.43
C VAL A 69 -0.40 -12.62 4.36
N LEU A 70 0.38 -11.65 4.87
CA LEU A 70 -0.12 -10.50 5.59
C LEU A 70 -0.07 -9.25 4.70
N ASP A 71 -1.23 -8.67 4.41
CA ASP A 71 -1.35 -7.39 3.69
C ASP A 71 -1.52 -6.23 4.66
N VAL A 72 -0.53 -5.35 4.69
CA VAL A 72 -0.38 -4.27 5.67
C VAL A 72 -0.95 -2.97 5.12
N GLY A 73 -2.12 -2.59 5.65
CA GLY A 73 -2.93 -1.50 5.10
C GLY A 73 -3.76 -1.97 3.91
N CYS A 74 -4.49 -3.08 4.07
CA CYS A 74 -5.21 -3.75 2.98
C CYS A 74 -6.36 -2.92 2.37
N GLY A 75 -6.76 -1.83 3.03
CA GLY A 75 -7.84 -0.97 2.61
C GLY A 75 -9.14 -1.76 2.41
N ASN A 76 -9.83 -1.46 1.32
CA ASN A 76 -11.09 -2.12 0.96
C ASN A 76 -10.92 -3.45 0.23
N GLY A 77 -9.78 -4.13 0.37
CA GLY A 77 -9.59 -5.50 -0.12
C GLY A 77 -9.30 -5.61 -1.62
N GLY A 78 -8.79 -4.55 -2.25
CA GLY A 78 -8.45 -4.58 -3.69
C GLY A 78 -7.44 -5.68 -4.05
N LEU A 79 -6.42 -5.91 -3.21
CA LEU A 79 -5.50 -7.04 -3.39
C LEU A 79 -6.16 -8.37 -3.03
N ALA A 80 -6.83 -8.44 -1.86
CA ALA A 80 -7.53 -9.63 -1.39
C ALA A 80 -8.43 -10.24 -2.48
N LYS A 81 -9.21 -9.40 -3.16
CA LYS A 81 -10.09 -9.80 -4.27
C LYS A 81 -9.34 -10.51 -5.41
N LEU A 82 -8.13 -10.09 -5.74
CA LEU A 82 -7.36 -10.66 -6.85
C LEU A 82 -6.73 -12.01 -6.50
N ILE A 83 -6.41 -12.23 -5.23
CA ILE A 83 -5.79 -13.48 -4.75
C ILE A 83 -6.78 -14.42 -4.06
N ALA A 84 -8.04 -14.01 -3.87
CA ALA A 84 -9.08 -14.82 -3.25
C ALA A 84 -9.32 -16.15 -3.98
N SER A 85 -9.03 -16.22 -5.28
CA SER A 85 -9.13 -17.46 -6.06
C SER A 85 -7.90 -18.37 -5.98
N GLU A 86 -6.84 -17.96 -5.26
CA GLU A 86 -5.60 -18.73 -5.15
C GLU A 86 -5.67 -19.68 -3.95
N PRO A 87 -5.91 -21.00 -4.15
CA PRO A 87 -6.13 -21.94 -3.04
C PRO A 87 -4.89 -22.16 -2.16
N ASN A 88 -3.71 -21.75 -2.66
CA ASN A 88 -2.45 -21.88 -1.95
C ASN A 88 -2.10 -20.64 -1.12
N ILE A 89 -3.01 -19.67 -0.99
CA ILE A 89 -2.78 -18.44 -0.24
C ILE A 89 -3.79 -18.33 0.90
N ASP A 90 -3.28 -18.41 2.14
CA ASP A 90 -4.00 -18.00 3.35
C ASP A 90 -3.76 -16.50 3.57
N TYR A 91 -4.73 -15.68 3.18
CA TYR A 91 -4.63 -14.22 3.23
C TYR A 91 -5.20 -13.64 4.52
N THR A 92 -4.40 -12.77 5.15
CA THR A 92 -4.84 -11.90 6.25
C THR A 92 -4.56 -10.44 5.88
N GLY A 93 -5.58 -9.59 5.93
CA GLY A 93 -5.46 -8.15 5.76
C GLY A 93 -5.57 -7.41 7.09
N ILE A 94 -4.74 -6.39 7.29
CA ILE A 94 -4.91 -5.42 8.38
C ILE A 94 -5.13 -4.01 7.84
N ASP A 95 -6.04 -3.29 8.48
CA ASP A 95 -6.23 -1.86 8.25
C ASP A 95 -6.71 -1.19 9.54
N ILE A 96 -6.50 0.12 9.65
CA ILE A 96 -6.92 0.93 10.80
C ILE A 96 -8.39 1.39 10.67
N SER A 97 -8.95 1.33 9.45
CA SER A 97 -10.32 1.75 9.11
C SER A 97 -11.31 0.59 9.18
N GLU A 98 -12.36 0.75 9.98
CA GLU A 98 -13.41 -0.28 10.12
C GLU A 98 -14.26 -0.34 8.85
N THR A 99 -14.58 0.82 8.25
CA THR A 99 -15.30 0.90 6.97
C THR A 99 -14.53 0.22 5.84
N ALA A 100 -13.20 0.39 5.80
CA ALA A 100 -12.38 -0.28 4.80
C ALA A 100 -12.48 -1.81 4.91
N LEU A 101 -12.32 -2.35 6.13
CA LEU A 101 -12.40 -3.78 6.37
C LEU A 101 -13.82 -4.34 6.14
N ALA A 102 -14.87 -3.57 6.39
CA ALA A 102 -16.23 -3.97 6.05
C ALA A 102 -16.38 -4.19 4.54
N ALA A 103 -15.87 -3.27 3.72
CA ALA A 103 -15.86 -3.42 2.26
C ALA A 103 -14.94 -4.56 1.79
N ALA A 104 -13.80 -4.77 2.45
CA ALA A 104 -12.87 -5.85 2.14
C ALA A 104 -13.49 -7.24 2.33
N ARG A 105 -14.26 -7.43 3.42
CA ARG A 105 -14.99 -8.68 3.69
C ARG A 105 -16.06 -9.00 2.65
N VAL A 106 -16.64 -7.98 2.00
CA VAL A 106 -17.61 -8.20 0.92
C VAL A 106 -16.94 -8.77 -0.33
N VAL A 107 -15.74 -8.31 -0.67
CA VAL A 107 -15.06 -8.71 -1.91
C VAL A 107 -14.20 -9.97 -1.77
N ALA A 108 -13.83 -10.35 -0.55
CA ALA A 108 -13.05 -11.55 -0.24
C ALA A 108 -13.56 -12.20 1.07
N PRO A 109 -14.76 -12.81 1.07
CA PRO A 109 -15.42 -13.30 2.30
C PRO A 109 -14.66 -14.42 3.01
N ASP A 110 -13.87 -15.21 2.27
CA ASP A 110 -13.09 -16.32 2.83
C ASP A 110 -11.72 -15.88 3.40
N SER A 111 -11.39 -14.60 3.28
CA SER A 111 -10.15 -14.01 3.80
C SER A 111 -10.29 -13.49 5.24
N SER A 112 -9.18 -13.46 5.98
CA SER A 112 -9.15 -12.90 7.33
C SER A 112 -8.88 -11.40 7.32
N PHE A 113 -9.61 -10.63 8.13
CA PHE A 113 -9.44 -9.18 8.24
C PHE A 113 -9.44 -8.72 9.68
N VAL A 114 -8.38 -8.01 10.10
CA VAL A 114 -8.17 -7.58 11.48
C VAL A 114 -8.01 -6.06 11.54
N ILE A 115 -8.76 -5.42 12.44
CA ILE A 115 -8.63 -3.99 12.75
C ILE A 115 -7.32 -3.78 13.51
N ALA A 116 -6.35 -3.09 12.89
CA ALA A 116 -5.03 -2.91 13.49
C ALA A 116 -4.31 -1.68 12.94
N ASN A 117 -3.50 -1.05 13.79
CA ASN A 117 -2.52 -0.08 13.35
C ASN A 117 -1.27 -0.84 12.85
N ALA A 118 -0.89 -0.64 11.59
CA ALA A 118 0.31 -1.24 11.00
C ALA A 118 1.62 -0.97 11.76
N GLU A 119 1.71 0.14 12.51
CA GLU A 119 2.89 0.42 13.34
C GLU A 119 2.86 -0.27 14.71
N GLN A 120 1.71 -0.80 15.11
CA GLN A 120 1.48 -1.51 16.37
C GLN A 120 0.54 -2.72 16.14
N PRO A 121 0.96 -3.71 15.33
CA PRO A 121 0.13 -4.88 15.07
C PRO A 121 -0.08 -5.72 16.34
N PRO A 122 -1.22 -6.41 16.49
CA PRO A 122 -1.46 -7.33 17.60
C PRO A 122 -0.36 -8.40 17.69
N SER A 123 0.05 -8.77 18.90
CA SER A 123 1.11 -9.77 19.10
C SER A 123 0.71 -11.18 18.67
N ASP A 124 -0.59 -11.46 18.63
CA ASP A 124 -1.20 -12.76 18.37
C ASP A 124 -1.75 -12.91 16.93
N ILE A 125 -1.45 -11.96 16.04
CA ILE A 125 -1.89 -12.01 14.62
C ILE A 125 -1.31 -13.20 13.84
N GLY A 126 -0.31 -13.88 14.40
CA GLY A 126 0.32 -15.08 13.85
C GLY A 126 1.58 -14.79 13.04
N THR A 127 2.08 -15.81 12.35
CA THR A 127 3.29 -15.74 11.53
C THR A 127 3.03 -15.98 10.04
N PHE A 128 3.82 -15.32 9.19
CA PHE A 128 3.57 -15.21 7.75
C PHE A 128 4.81 -15.56 6.92
N ASP A 129 4.55 -16.12 5.73
CA ASP A 129 5.55 -16.42 4.70
C ASP A 129 5.79 -15.22 3.76
N ALA A 130 4.84 -14.28 3.71
CA ALA A 130 4.96 -13.05 2.96
C ALA A 130 4.27 -11.86 3.65
N PHE A 131 4.89 -10.69 3.54
CA PHE A 131 4.33 -9.40 3.93
C PHE A 131 4.14 -8.53 2.71
N VAL A 132 3.01 -7.86 2.60
CA VAL A 132 2.67 -7.01 1.46
C VAL A 132 2.45 -5.59 1.95
N PHE A 133 3.16 -4.64 1.34
CA PHE A 133 2.96 -3.20 1.50
C PHE A 133 2.55 -2.63 0.14
N ASN A 134 1.27 -2.76 -0.17
CA ASN A 134 0.72 -2.28 -1.44
C ASN A 134 0.23 -0.84 -1.31
N GLU A 135 1.04 0.12 -1.76
CA GLU A 135 0.69 1.55 -1.73
C GLU A 135 0.44 2.10 -0.31
N THR A 136 1.09 1.50 0.70
CA THR A 136 0.85 1.83 2.12
C THR A 136 2.06 2.42 2.82
N LEU A 137 3.28 2.07 2.40
CA LEU A 137 4.51 2.36 3.15
C LEU A 137 4.80 3.86 3.36
N TYR A 138 4.33 4.73 2.46
CA TYR A 138 4.53 6.18 2.57
C TYR A 138 3.59 6.88 3.57
N TYR A 139 2.63 6.16 4.17
CA TYR A 139 1.82 6.66 5.29
C TYR A 139 2.47 6.37 6.66
N MET A 140 3.59 5.63 6.66
CA MET A 140 4.30 5.16 7.85
C MET A 140 5.80 5.47 7.74
N ASN A 141 6.53 5.28 8.85
CA ASN A 141 8.00 5.36 8.81
C ASN A 141 8.56 3.97 8.45
N PRO A 142 9.13 3.77 7.25
CA PRO A 142 9.62 2.46 6.80
C PRO A 142 10.69 1.87 7.72
N ASP A 143 11.62 2.70 8.21
CA ASP A 143 12.73 2.27 9.08
C ASP A 143 12.24 1.80 10.45
N ARG A 144 11.06 2.25 10.87
CA ARG A 144 10.43 1.82 12.12
C ARG A 144 9.46 0.65 11.93
N VAL A 145 8.72 0.63 10.84
CA VAL A 145 7.64 -0.32 10.64
C VAL A 145 8.17 -1.66 10.12
N LEU A 146 9.10 -1.67 9.16
CA LEU A 146 9.60 -2.90 8.55
C LEU A 146 10.29 -3.82 9.57
N PRO A 147 11.18 -3.34 10.46
CA PRO A 147 11.83 -4.22 11.45
C PRO A 147 10.84 -4.85 12.44
N ARG A 148 9.67 -4.24 12.69
CA ARG A 148 8.65 -4.82 13.58
C ARG A 148 8.07 -6.10 13.01
N TYR A 149 7.97 -6.19 11.68
CA TYR A 149 7.40 -7.36 11.03
C TYR A 149 8.28 -8.61 11.13
N ASN A 150 9.55 -8.46 11.51
CA ASN A 150 10.43 -9.59 11.80
C ASN A 150 9.89 -10.52 12.90
N ALA A 151 9.17 -9.98 13.89
CA ALA A 151 8.59 -10.78 14.97
C ALA A 151 7.47 -11.73 14.49
N TYR A 152 6.91 -11.46 13.32
CA TYR A 152 5.83 -12.24 12.70
C TYR A 152 6.33 -13.04 11.50
N ALA A 153 7.63 -12.97 11.16
CA ALA A 153 8.19 -13.61 9.99
C ALA A 153 8.46 -15.10 10.26
N LYS A 154 8.00 -15.96 9.36
CA LYS A 154 8.52 -17.33 9.25
C LYS A 154 9.95 -17.30 8.67
N PRO A 155 10.72 -18.40 8.78
CA PRO A 155 11.95 -18.56 8.01
C PRO A 155 11.71 -18.28 6.53
N ASP A 156 12.64 -17.55 5.90
CA ASP A 156 12.60 -17.17 4.48
C ASP A 156 11.42 -16.29 4.05
N ALA A 157 10.73 -15.64 4.99
CA ALA A 157 9.63 -14.73 4.67
C ALA A 157 10.06 -13.62 3.70
N ARG A 158 9.19 -13.29 2.75
CA ARG A 158 9.45 -12.26 1.74
C ARG A 158 8.61 -11.01 1.98
N ILE A 159 9.14 -9.86 1.57
CA ILE A 159 8.40 -8.59 1.58
C ILE A 159 8.14 -8.17 0.14
N PHE A 160 6.88 -7.93 -0.19
CA PHE A 160 6.42 -7.40 -1.46
C PHE A 160 6.01 -5.94 -1.26
N ILE A 161 6.57 -5.02 -2.03
CA ILE A 161 6.33 -3.58 -1.88
C ILE A 161 5.91 -3.00 -3.23
N SER A 162 4.75 -2.36 -3.26
CA SER A 162 4.36 -1.44 -4.34
C SER A 162 4.30 -0.04 -3.77
N VAL A 163 4.94 0.92 -4.45
CA VAL A 163 4.84 2.33 -4.12
C VAL A 163 4.71 3.15 -5.39
N LEU A 164 3.78 4.10 -5.39
CA LEU A 164 3.60 5.02 -6.49
C LEU A 164 4.88 5.82 -6.72
N HIS A 165 5.38 5.79 -7.95
CA HIS A 165 6.55 6.56 -8.38
C HIS A 165 6.24 8.06 -8.51
N PHE A 166 5.95 8.74 -7.39
CA PHE A 166 6.04 10.22 -7.36
C PHE A 166 7.48 10.70 -7.13
N TRP A 167 8.40 9.81 -6.75
CA TRP A 167 9.73 10.12 -6.20
C TRP A 167 10.94 9.94 -7.13
N ARG A 168 10.83 9.25 -8.28
CA ARG A 168 12.02 8.90 -9.11
C ARG A 168 12.33 9.82 -10.28
N THR A 169 11.61 10.92 -10.46
CA THR A 169 12.02 11.95 -11.43
C THR A 169 12.58 13.14 -10.67
N PRO A 170 13.91 13.29 -10.52
CA PRO A 170 14.43 14.63 -10.46
C PRO A 170 13.95 15.29 -11.76
N LYS A 171 13.09 16.30 -11.68
CA LYS A 171 12.88 17.20 -12.81
C LYS A 171 14.24 17.86 -13.07
N ARG A 172 15.12 17.19 -13.81
CA ARG A 172 16.13 17.86 -14.62
C ARG A 172 15.33 18.86 -15.43
N SER A 173 15.58 20.14 -15.18
CA SER A 173 14.97 21.29 -15.85
C SER A 173 14.66 20.97 -17.33
N MET A 174 13.40 20.73 -17.64
CA MET A 174 12.92 20.62 -19.02
C MET A 174 12.10 21.88 -19.30
N ASN A 175 12.56 22.65 -20.30
CA ASN A 175 11.90 23.87 -20.73
C ASN A 175 10.45 23.60 -21.17
N CYS A 176 9.57 24.55 -20.85
CA CYS A 176 8.12 24.51 -20.98
C CYS A 176 7.57 24.16 -22.39
N GLY A 177 8.43 24.15 -23.42
CA GLY A 177 8.06 23.80 -24.80
C GLY A 177 8.00 22.30 -25.14
N GLN A 178 8.47 21.41 -24.24
CA GLN A 178 8.50 19.96 -24.51
C GLN A 178 7.30 19.19 -23.95
N SER A 179 6.62 19.72 -22.93
CA SER A 179 5.42 19.11 -22.32
C SER A 179 4.22 19.08 -23.26
N LEU A 180 4.00 20.15 -24.03
CA LEU A 180 2.85 20.25 -24.95
C LEU A 180 2.91 19.26 -26.12
N ARG A 181 4.11 18.81 -26.54
CA ARG A 181 4.26 17.87 -27.66
C ARG A 181 4.01 16.40 -27.28
N GLN A 182 4.11 16.04 -26.00
CA GLN A 182 3.83 14.67 -25.55
C GLN A 182 2.33 14.44 -25.26
N SER A 183 1.63 15.44 -24.73
CA SER A 183 0.17 15.37 -24.53
C SER A 183 -0.60 15.26 -25.85
N ALA A 184 -0.11 15.88 -26.93
CA ALA A 184 -0.73 15.80 -28.26
C ALA A 184 -0.60 14.40 -28.92
N LYS A 185 0.34 13.55 -28.48
CA LYS A 185 0.52 12.20 -29.06
C LYS A 185 -0.41 11.14 -28.48
N HIS A 186 -1.07 11.40 -27.35
CA HIS A 186 -1.97 10.45 -26.68
C HIS A 186 -3.46 10.76 -26.87
N LEU A 187 -3.80 11.78 -27.69
CA LEU A 187 -5.18 12.15 -28.00
C LEU A 187 -5.64 11.72 -29.40
N ASN A 188 -4.79 11.02 -30.17
CA ASN A 188 -5.13 10.54 -31.52
C ASN A 188 -4.77 9.06 -31.75
N LYS A 189 -5.02 8.20 -30.77
CA LYS A 189 -5.09 6.75 -31.00
C LYS A 189 -6.27 6.15 -30.25
#